data_AF-A0A660LAX5-F1
#
_entry.id   AF-A0A660LAX5-F1
#
_cell.length_a   1.000
_cell.length_b   1.000
_cell.length_c   1.000
_cell.angle_alpha   90.00
_cell.angle_beta   90.00
_cell.angle_gamma   90.00
#
_symmetry.space_group_name_H-M   'P 1'
#
loop_
_entity.id
_entity.type
_entity.pdbx_description
1 polymer ?
#
loop_
_entity_poly.entity_id
_entity_poly.type
_entity_poly.pdbx_seq_one_letter_code
_entity_poly.pdbx_strand_id
1 'polypeptide(L)'
;MSALAFNLAPTVVIRAARGSDGPALRRLAALDSHELLTGDVLVAEADDQMVAALSVDTGEKVADPFVRTADVVDLLAYRARGLRTS
;
A
#
# COMPACT_ATOMS: atom_id res chain seq x y z
N MET A 1 -20.60 -24.42 -2.18
CA MET A 1 -19.91 -24.32 -0.88
C MET A 1 -18.43 -24.10 -1.17
N SER A 2 -17.99 -22.84 -1.22
CA SER A 2 -16.59 -22.51 -1.51
C SER A 2 -15.69 -23.00 -0.40
N ALA A 3 -14.58 -23.64 -0.77
CA ALA A 3 -13.52 -23.99 0.16
C ALA A 3 -13.02 -22.73 0.86
N LEU A 4 -13.02 -22.75 2.19
CA LEU A 4 -12.27 -21.83 3.02
C LEU A 4 -10.80 -21.95 2.62
N ALA A 5 -10.31 -21.03 1.80
CA ALA A 5 -8.88 -20.83 1.68
C ALA A 5 -8.42 -20.27 3.02
N PHE A 6 -7.98 -21.15 3.92
CA PHE A 6 -7.03 -20.75 4.95
C PHE A 6 -5.78 -20.35 4.20
N ASN A 7 -5.66 -19.07 3.87
CA ASN A 7 -4.46 -18.55 3.25
C ASN A 7 -3.36 -18.60 4.31
N LEU A 8 -2.54 -19.66 4.30
CA LEU A 8 -1.48 -19.87 5.29
C LEU A 8 -0.41 -18.76 5.23
N ALA A 9 -0.38 -17.97 4.16
CA ALA A 9 0.39 -16.74 4.06
C ALA A 9 -0.52 -15.60 3.58
N PRO A 10 -0.50 -14.41 4.20
CA PRO A 10 -1.31 -13.29 3.74
C PRO A 10 -0.92 -12.91 2.29
N THR A 11 -1.91 -12.83 1.40
CA THR A 11 -1.68 -12.33 0.03
C THR A 11 -1.67 -10.82 0.05
N VAL A 12 -0.67 -10.23 -0.57
CA VAL A 12 -0.55 -8.77 -0.76
C VAL A 12 -0.65 -8.44 -2.24
N VAL A 13 -1.55 -7.53 -2.59
CA VAL A 13 -1.69 -6.99 -3.94
C VAL A 13 -1.01 -5.62 -3.98
N ILE A 14 -0.04 -5.44 -4.88
CA ILE A 14 0.59 -4.14 -5.15
C ILE A 14 0.11 -3.63 -6.51
N ARG A 15 -0.41 -2.41 -6.53
CA ARG A 15 -0.92 -1.76 -7.74
C ARG A 15 -0.70 -0.26 -7.73
N ALA A 16 -0.77 0.37 -8.90
CA ALA A 16 -0.88 1.82 -9.00
C ALA A 16 -2.21 2.30 -8.37
N ALA A 17 -2.15 3.44 -7.69
CA ALA A 17 -3.31 4.15 -7.20
C ALA A 17 -4.17 4.63 -8.38
N ARG A 18 -5.47 4.67 -8.16
CA ARG A 18 -6.50 5.13 -9.11
C ARG A 18 -7.27 6.28 -8.47
N GLY A 19 -7.97 7.07 -9.28
CA GLY A 19 -8.73 8.23 -8.77
C GLY A 19 -9.77 7.88 -7.69
N SER A 20 -10.29 6.65 -7.69
CA SER A 20 -11.21 6.14 -6.66
C SER A 20 -10.58 5.90 -5.28
N ASP A 21 -9.25 5.82 -5.19
CA ASP A 21 -8.53 5.44 -3.97
C ASP A 21 -8.37 6.61 -2.97
N GLY A 22 -8.69 7.84 -3.37
CA GLY A 22 -8.50 9.05 -2.57
C GLY A 22 -9.05 8.98 -1.14
N PRO A 23 -10.27 8.45 -0.88
CA PRO A 23 -10.76 8.25 0.48
C PRO A 23 -9.93 7.27 1.31
N ALA A 24 -9.48 6.16 0.72
CA ALA A 24 -8.67 5.16 1.40
C ALA A 24 -7.27 5.69 1.73
N LEU A 25 -6.64 6.41 0.79
CA LEU A 25 -5.36 7.09 1.02
C LEU A 25 -5.44 8.15 2.12
N ARG A 26 -6.51 8.95 2.15
CA ARG A 26 -6.74 9.92 3.23
C ARG A 26 -6.92 9.25 4.59
N ARG A 27 -7.65 8.13 4.65
CA ARG A 27 -7.77 7.34 5.88
C ARG A 27 -6.40 6.86 6.33
N LEU A 28 -5.63 6.25 5.43
CA LEU A 28 -4.33 5.68 5.73
C LEU A 28 -3.33 6.74 6.22
N ALA A 29 -3.25 7.88 5.53
CA ALA A 29 -2.41 9.01 5.94
C ALA A 29 -2.82 9.55 7.32
N ALA A 30 -4.12 9.65 7.60
CA ALA A 30 -4.61 10.04 8.93
C ALA A 30 -4.25 9.02 10.02
N LEU A 31 -4.31 7.71 9.74
CA LEU A 31 -3.89 6.67 10.70
C LEU A 31 -2.40 6.80 11.03
N ASP A 32 -1.56 7.05 10.02
CA ASP A 32 -0.10 7.20 10.18
C ASP A 32 0.34 8.61 10.60
N SER A 33 -0.61 9.52 10.87
CA SER A 33 -0.33 10.94 11.19
C SER A 33 0.56 11.65 10.15
N HIS A 34 0.35 11.34 8.87
CA HIS A 34 1.07 11.90 7.73
C HIS A 34 0.15 12.73 6.82
N GLU A 35 0.76 13.59 6.02
CA GLU A 35 0.07 14.26 4.91
C GLU A 35 -0.25 13.27 3.77
N LEU A 36 -1.17 13.65 2.89
CA LEU A 36 -1.51 12.82 1.74
C LEU A 36 -0.33 12.76 0.77
N LEU A 37 0.05 11.55 0.36
CA LEU A 37 1.09 11.34 -0.64
C LEU A 37 0.74 12.06 -1.95
N THR A 38 1.78 12.56 -2.63
CA THR A 38 1.67 13.24 -3.91
C THR A 38 2.37 12.45 -5.02
N GLY A 39 2.03 12.81 -6.28
CA GLY A 39 2.60 12.19 -7.46
C GLY A 39 2.03 10.81 -7.76
N ASP A 40 2.83 9.99 -8.47
CA ASP A 40 2.47 8.62 -8.78
C ASP A 40 2.58 7.76 -7.52
N VAL A 41 1.47 7.16 -7.09
CA VAL A 41 1.41 6.37 -5.84
C VAL A 41 1.21 4.90 -6.16
N LEU A 42 1.99 4.03 -5.50
CA LEU A 42 1.70 2.61 -5.37
C LEU A 42 0.98 2.36 -4.06
N VAL A 43 0.00 1.47 -4.09
CA VAL A 43 -0.75 1.01 -2.92
C VAL A 43 -0.57 -0.49 -2.74
N ALA A 44 -0.59 -0.91 -1.48
CA ALA A 44 -0.60 -2.31 -1.10
C ALA A 44 -1.89 -2.65 -0.35
N GLU A 45 -2.54 -3.71 -0.81
CA GLU A 45 -3.79 -4.22 -0.26
C GLU A 45 -3.57 -5.63 0.32
N ALA A 46 -4.08 -5.87 1.52
CA ALA A 46 -4.14 -7.16 2.16
C ALA A 46 -5.58 -7.37 2.66
N ASP A 47 -6.15 -8.55 2.41
CA ASP A 47 -7.55 -8.87 2.76
C ASP A 47 -8.55 -7.78 2.33
N ASP A 48 -8.42 -7.31 1.08
CA ASP A 48 -9.23 -6.24 0.49
C ASP A 48 -9.16 -4.88 1.23
N GLN A 49 -8.15 -4.67 2.07
CA GLN A 49 -7.90 -3.41 2.77
C GLN A 49 -6.55 -2.81 2.34
N MET A 50 -6.55 -1.51 2.04
CA MET A 50 -5.32 -0.77 1.81
C MET A 50 -4.57 -0.57 3.13
N VAL A 51 -3.38 -1.17 3.23
CA VAL A 51 -2.57 -1.19 4.45
C VAL A 51 -1.28 -0.37 4.34
N ALA A 52 -0.84 -0.07 3.12
CA ALA A 52 0.32 0.79 2.88
C ALA A 52 0.23 1.49 1.53
N ALA A 53 0.88 2.64 1.40
CA ALA A 53 1.05 3.35 0.16
C ALA A 53 2.43 4.03 0.11
N LEU A 54 2.95 4.24 -1.10
CA LEU A 54 4.26 4.86 -1.32
C LEU A 54 4.24 5.71 -2.59
N SER A 55 4.76 6.93 -2.50
CA SER A 55 5.00 7.79 -3.67
C SER A 55 6.21 7.26 -4.44
N VAL A 56 6.02 6.95 -5.72
CA VAL A 56 7.08 6.54 -6.63
C VAL A 56 8.07 7.69 -6.83
N ASP A 57 7.59 8.93 -6.83
CA ASP A 57 8.39 10.11 -7.13
C ASP A 57 9.26 10.52 -5.93
N THR A 58 8.68 10.62 -4.73
CA THR A 58 9.38 11.13 -3.55
C THR A 58 9.96 10.02 -2.67
N GLY A 59 9.42 8.80 -2.77
CA GLY A 59 9.74 7.69 -1.87
C GLY A 59 9.10 7.80 -0.49
N GLU A 60 8.29 8.84 -0.23
CA GLU A 60 7.49 8.94 0.98
C GLU A 60 6.47 7.80 1.05
N LYS A 61 6.19 7.36 2.28
CA LYS A 61 5.33 6.21 2.54
C LYS A 61 4.39 6.52 3.68
N VAL A 62 3.22 5.91 3.62
CA VAL A 62 2.27 5.84 4.72
C VAL A 62 1.85 4.39 4.91
N ALA A 63 1.73 3.94 6.15
CA ALA A 63 1.33 2.58 6.47
C ALA A 63 0.35 2.55 7.64
N ASP A 64 -0.51 1.54 7.69
CA ASP A 64 -1.42 1.35 8.81
C ASP A 64 -0.58 0.94 10.04
N PRO A 65 -0.51 1.77 11.10
CA PRO A 65 0.35 1.51 12.26
C PRO A 65 -0.27 0.49 13.22
N PHE A 66 -1.52 0.08 13.00
CA PHE A 66 -2.26 -0.85 13.84
C PHE A 66 -2.12 -2.31 13.37
N VAL A 67 -1.44 -2.54 12.24
CA VAL A 67 -1.14 -3.88 11.71
C VAL A 67 0.34 -3.96 11.30
N ARG A 68 0.88 -5.18 11.17
CA ARG A 68 2.29 -5.37 10.78
C ARG A 68 2.46 -5.15 9.29
N THR A 69 3.04 -4.02 8.92
CA THR A 69 3.17 -3.58 7.52
C THR A 69 4.62 -3.46 7.04
N ALA A 70 5.62 -3.77 7.86
CA ALA A 70 7.03 -3.59 7.52
C ALA A 70 7.43 -4.31 6.21
N ASP A 71 7.12 -5.60 6.09
CA ASP A 71 7.44 -6.39 4.89
C ASP A 71 6.67 -5.87 3.66
N VAL A 72 5.44 -5.39 3.86
CA VAL A 72 4.60 -4.81 2.79
C VAL A 72 5.21 -3.52 2.25
N VAL A 73 5.67 -2.66 3.16
CA VAL A 73 6.36 -1.41 2.83
C VAL A 73 7.66 -1.69 2.08
N ASP A 74 8.41 -2.72 2.47
CA ASP A 74 9.63 -3.12 1.76
C ASP A 74 9.33 -3.61 0.34
N LEU A 75 8.26 -4.39 0.15
CA LEU A 75 7.80 -4.80 -1.17
C LEU A 75 7.37 -3.61 -2.04
N LEU A 76 6.66 -2.63 -1.47
CA LEU A 76 6.31 -1.37 -2.16
C LEU A 76 7.56 -0.60 -2.61
N ALA A 77 8.52 -0.45 -1.71
CA ALA A 77 9.77 0.25 -2.00
C ALA A 77 10.57 -0.46 -3.11
N TYR A 78 10.63 -1.80 -3.07
CA TYR A 78 11.24 -2.59 -4.14
C TYR A 78 10.55 -2.34 -5.48
N ARG A 79 9.21 -2.39 -5.52
CA ARG A 79 8.44 -2.17 -6.75
C ARG A 79 8.63 -0.76 -7.31
N ALA A 80 8.58 0.26 -6.47
CA ALA A 80 8.75 1.66 -6.89
C ALA A 80 10.14 1.95 -7.46
N ARG A 81 11.20 1.37 -6.88
CA ARG A 81 12.56 1.47 -7.44
C ARG A 81 12.64 0.96 -8.88
N GLY A 82 11.98 -0.15 -9.16
CA GLY A 82 11.89 -0.71 -10.52
C GLY A 82 11.22 0.26 -11.52
N LEU A 83 10.18 0.98 -11.08
CA LEU A 83 9.46 1.94 -11.93
C LEU A 83 10.28 3.20 -12.22
N ARG A 84 11.11 3.68 -11.28
CA ARG A 84 11.97 4.85 -11.52
C ARG A 84 13.14 4.59 -12.47
N THR A 85 13.54 3.34 -12.61
CA THR A 85 14.74 2.95 -13.40
C THR A 85 14.38 2.58 -14.84
N SER A 86 13.09 2.44 -15.16
CA SER A 86 12.58 2.06 -16.49
C SER A 86 12.29 3.30 -17.33
#